data_AF-A0A948CE71-F1
#
_entry.id   AF-A0A948CE71-F1
#
_cell.length_a   1.000
_cell.length_b   1.000
_cell.length_c   1.000
_cell.angle_alpha   90.00
_cell.angle_beta   90.00
_cell.angle_gamma   90.00
#
_symmetry.space_group_name_H-M   'P 1'
#
loop_
_entity.id
_entity.type
_entity.pdbx_description
1 polymer ?
#
loop_
_entity_poly.entity_id
_entity_poly.type
_entity_poly.pdbx_seq_one_letter_code
_entity_poly.pdbx_strand_id
1 'polypeptide(L)'
;VVLLGVGGITWATARGGDSPREEPTAEPAPPGGGPAATAQRTDTTLPLGLTVSRSATYDPTSGAIDLTIAYSASTAPLTGPFLEVFPPAADGSGCPLAAWDGRQQQRTSTTSSGVRTECAAYVVEVPALPAQGREEVSVVVSGVGLDTAQDPGALQDWLEDVSAATTLALAGESVRDDQFPAQRVTGVWLEASPFSVRLREEIRVEVGPQFVTGERGPAFFDSFTTSGAPSGFLRQIAGGYDGVRLSACPAVKVTAQNQVSGLVGGGRSCSIEVEVGKLLVAEDSVRVTGAGS
;
A
#
# COMPACT_ATOMS: atom_id res chain seq x y z
N VAL A 1 -41.32 60.11 -67.34
CA VAL A 1 -40.68 60.48 -68.63
C VAL A 1 -39.34 59.77 -68.68
N VAL A 2 -39.17 58.93 -69.70
CA VAL A 2 -37.94 58.21 -70.05
C VAL A 2 -36.88 59.20 -70.54
N LEU A 3 -35.59 58.90 -70.32
CA LEU A 3 -34.42 59.07 -71.24
C LEU A 3 -33.14 58.79 -70.41
N LEU A 4 -32.46 57.64 -70.49
CA LEU A 4 -31.55 57.10 -71.55
C LEU A 4 -30.26 57.90 -71.77
N GLY A 5 -29.13 57.16 -71.79
CA GLY A 5 -27.87 57.54 -72.46
C GLY A 5 -26.67 57.63 -71.52
N VAL A 6 -25.92 56.56 -71.22
CA VAL A 6 -24.89 55.90 -72.04
C VAL A 6 -23.68 56.81 -72.34
N GLY A 7 -22.53 56.46 -71.77
CA GLY A 7 -21.22 57.00 -72.11
C GLY A 7 -20.12 56.10 -71.55
N GLY A 8 -19.38 55.45 -72.45
CA GLY A 8 -18.59 54.26 -72.21
C GLY A 8 -17.26 54.44 -71.47
N ILE A 9 -16.80 53.31 -70.94
CA ILE A 9 -15.57 53.08 -70.20
C ILE A 9 -14.40 52.92 -71.17
N THR A 10 -13.34 53.70 -70.98
CA THR A 10 -12.00 53.43 -71.54
C THR A 10 -11.09 52.86 -70.47
N TRP A 11 -10.50 51.69 -70.75
CA TRP A 11 -9.47 51.05 -69.94
C TRP A 11 -8.09 51.63 -70.24
N ALA A 12 -7.27 51.82 -69.20
CA ALA A 12 -5.89 51.33 -69.10
C ALA A 12 -5.14 51.93 -67.88
N THR A 13 -4.84 51.04 -66.91
CA THR A 13 -3.53 50.80 -66.24
C THR A 13 -2.58 52.01 -66.02
N ALA A 14 -1.92 52.22 -64.88
CA ALA A 14 -1.51 51.34 -63.80
C ALA A 14 -0.95 52.16 -62.61
N ARG A 15 -0.99 51.52 -61.44
CA ARG A 15 0.02 51.52 -60.36
C ARG A 15 0.27 52.80 -59.54
N GLY A 16 -0.14 52.69 -58.27
CA GLY A 16 0.59 53.22 -57.11
C GLY A 16 -0.28 54.04 -56.17
N GLY A 17 -0.80 53.42 -55.10
CA GLY A 17 -1.47 54.15 -54.01
C GLY A 17 -2.31 53.26 -53.10
N ASP A 18 -1.79 53.06 -51.87
CA ASP A 18 -2.42 52.61 -50.61
C ASP A 18 -3.76 51.87 -50.64
N SER A 19 -3.72 50.61 -50.19
CA SER A 19 -4.90 49.90 -49.69
C SER A 19 -4.85 49.85 -48.15
N PRO A 20 -5.98 50.05 -47.45
CA PRO A 20 -6.03 50.01 -45.99
C PRO A 20 -5.73 48.61 -45.49
N ARG A 21 -4.93 48.53 -44.42
CA ARG A 21 -4.59 47.30 -43.72
C ARG A 21 -5.84 46.73 -43.04
N GLU A 22 -6.36 45.62 -43.57
CA GLU A 22 -7.34 44.77 -42.89
C GLU A 22 -6.67 44.16 -41.65
N GLU A 23 -7.19 44.50 -40.46
CA GLU A 23 -6.77 43.87 -39.20
C GLU A 23 -7.21 42.40 -39.20
N PRO A 24 -6.29 41.44 -38.94
CA PRO A 24 -6.68 40.05 -38.78
C PRO A 24 -7.60 39.94 -37.57
N THR A 25 -8.86 39.57 -37.80
CA THR A 25 -9.77 39.16 -36.73
C THR A 25 -9.16 37.93 -36.09
N ALA A 26 -8.72 38.06 -34.84
CA ALA A 26 -8.16 36.97 -34.06
C ALA A 26 -9.24 35.89 -33.89
N GLU A 27 -9.00 34.74 -34.52
CA GLU A 27 -9.77 33.53 -34.29
C GLU A 27 -9.64 33.15 -32.80
N PRO A 28 -10.74 32.80 -32.09
CA PRO A 28 -10.64 32.38 -30.70
C PRO A 28 -9.75 31.14 -30.63
N ALA A 29 -8.67 31.23 -29.85
CA ALA A 29 -7.84 30.06 -29.58
C ALA A 29 -8.73 28.95 -29.01
N PRO A 30 -8.60 27.69 -29.48
CA PRO A 30 -9.29 26.56 -28.85
C PRO A 30 -8.91 26.53 -27.36
N PRO A 31 -9.82 26.13 -26.45
CA PRO A 31 -9.49 26.03 -25.03
C PRO A 31 -8.30 25.06 -24.90
N GLY A 32 -7.14 25.61 -24.59
CA GLY A 32 -5.91 24.86 -24.48
C GLY A 32 -5.94 24.02 -23.22
N GLY A 33 -6.22 22.73 -23.35
CA GLY A 33 -5.82 21.76 -22.33
C GLY A 33 -4.30 21.79 -22.23
N GLY A 34 -3.77 22.07 -21.03
CA GLY A 34 -2.34 21.99 -20.76
C GLY A 34 -1.77 20.60 -21.04
N PRO A 35 -0.44 20.43 -21.13
CA PRO A 35 0.16 19.11 -21.26
C PRO A 35 -0.20 18.24 -20.03
N ALA A 36 -0.37 16.94 -20.25
CA ALA A 36 -0.58 15.99 -19.16
C ALA A 36 0.60 16.04 -18.17
N ALA A 37 0.28 16.04 -16.87
CA ALA A 37 1.29 16.00 -15.81
C ALA A 37 1.55 14.56 -15.37
N THR A 38 2.79 14.23 -15.01
CA THR A 38 3.16 12.88 -14.55
C THR A 38 3.91 12.95 -13.22
N ALA A 39 3.64 12.02 -12.31
CA ALA A 39 4.32 11.94 -11.01
C ALA A 39 4.53 10.49 -10.59
N GLN A 40 5.50 10.27 -9.69
CA GLN A 40 5.81 8.96 -9.14
C GLN A 40 6.15 9.09 -7.65
N ARG A 41 5.59 8.21 -6.85
CA ARG A 41 5.95 8.04 -5.45
C ARG A 41 6.31 6.60 -5.15
N THR A 42 7.35 6.38 -4.37
CA THR A 42 7.67 5.07 -3.79
C THR A 42 7.76 5.24 -2.29
N ASP A 43 6.99 4.44 -1.57
CA ASP A 43 6.95 4.48 -0.12
C ASP A 43 8.17 3.75 0.46
N THR A 44 8.48 4.05 1.72
CA THR A 44 9.52 3.34 2.45
C THR A 44 9.18 1.85 2.54
N THR A 45 10.16 0.98 2.29
CA THR A 45 10.00 -0.47 2.48
C THR A 45 9.64 -0.76 3.94
N LEU A 46 8.54 -1.47 4.14
CA LEU A 46 8.07 -1.87 5.46
C LEU A 46 8.89 -3.03 6.02
N PRO A 47 8.86 -3.30 7.34
CA PRO A 47 9.67 -4.35 7.97
C PRO A 47 9.45 -5.75 7.42
N LEU A 48 8.27 -6.05 6.88
CA LEU A 48 7.96 -7.30 6.17
C LEU A 48 8.48 -7.35 4.72
N GLY A 49 9.21 -6.33 4.27
CA GLY A 49 9.75 -6.27 2.93
C GLY A 49 8.75 -5.84 1.86
N LEU A 50 7.57 -5.36 2.26
CA LEU A 50 6.57 -4.77 1.36
C LEU A 50 7.02 -3.36 0.95
N THR A 51 7.01 -3.08 -0.35
CA THR A 51 7.13 -1.73 -0.91
C THR A 51 5.94 -1.45 -1.80
N VAL A 52 5.28 -0.31 -1.57
CA VAL A 52 4.22 0.23 -2.42
C VAL A 52 4.78 1.38 -3.24
N SER A 53 4.49 1.39 -4.54
CA SER A 53 4.85 2.49 -5.44
C SER A 53 3.66 2.89 -6.29
N ARG A 54 3.53 4.19 -6.57
CA ARG A 54 2.40 4.80 -7.26
C ARG A 54 2.91 5.65 -8.41
N SER A 55 2.47 5.36 -9.63
CA SER A 55 2.69 6.17 -10.82
C SER A 55 1.38 6.82 -11.25
N ALA A 56 1.40 8.10 -11.60
CA ALA A 56 0.20 8.83 -11.97
C ALA A 56 0.42 9.67 -13.23
N THR A 57 -0.60 9.72 -14.07
CA THR A 57 -0.73 10.69 -15.17
C THR A 57 -2.03 11.46 -15.00
N TYR A 58 -1.97 12.79 -15.03
CA TYR A 58 -3.13 13.67 -14.93
C TYR A 58 -3.49 14.26 -16.29
N ASP A 59 -4.75 14.11 -16.70
CA ASP A 59 -5.33 14.78 -17.86
C ASP A 59 -6.09 16.03 -17.42
N PRO A 60 -5.59 17.25 -17.70
CA PRO A 60 -6.25 18.49 -17.31
C PRO A 60 -7.56 18.74 -18.07
N THR A 61 -7.84 18.01 -19.15
CA THR A 61 -9.08 18.15 -19.93
C THR A 61 -10.24 17.45 -19.23
N SER A 62 -10.02 16.22 -18.75
CA SER A 62 -11.03 15.44 -18.03
C SER A 62 -10.98 15.65 -16.51
N GLY A 63 -9.87 16.17 -15.98
CA GLY A 63 -9.63 16.27 -14.54
C GLY A 63 -9.42 14.89 -13.88
N ALA A 64 -9.05 13.88 -14.66
CA ALA A 64 -8.85 12.51 -14.20
C ALA A 64 -7.35 12.18 -14.04
N ILE A 65 -7.07 11.31 -13.07
CA ILE A 65 -5.75 10.75 -12.80
C ILE A 65 -5.78 9.26 -13.15
N ASP A 66 -4.97 8.85 -14.12
CA ASP A 66 -4.64 7.46 -14.36
C ASP A 66 -3.53 7.04 -13.38
N LEU A 67 -3.89 6.27 -12.35
CA LEU A 67 -3.01 5.82 -11.29
C LEU A 67 -2.72 4.33 -11.42
N THR A 68 -1.44 3.96 -11.41
CA THR A 68 -1.00 2.57 -11.26
C THR A 68 -0.31 2.41 -9.91
N ILE A 69 -0.74 1.41 -9.15
CA ILE A 69 -0.21 1.08 -7.83
C ILE A 69 0.46 -0.28 -7.93
N ALA A 70 1.74 -0.34 -7.59
CA ALA A 70 2.52 -1.56 -7.59
C ALA A 70 2.91 -1.96 -6.16
N TYR A 71 2.61 -3.21 -5.82
CA TYR A 71 3.01 -3.86 -4.58
C TYR A 71 4.15 -4.82 -4.86
N SER A 72 5.22 -4.75 -4.06
CA SER A 72 6.39 -5.61 -4.24
C SER A 72 6.86 -6.18 -2.91
N ALA A 73 7.30 -7.44 -2.94
CA ALA A 73 7.82 -8.15 -1.77
C ALA A 73 9.32 -8.43 -1.95
N SER A 74 10.14 -8.18 -0.94
CA SER A 74 11.60 -8.30 -1.07
C SER A 74 12.17 -9.70 -0.78
N THR A 75 11.65 -10.43 0.21
CA THR A 75 12.28 -11.67 0.71
C THR A 75 11.33 -12.85 0.86
N ALA A 76 10.16 -12.65 1.45
CA ALA A 76 9.14 -13.68 1.68
C ALA A 76 7.89 -13.41 0.85
N PRO A 77 7.12 -14.45 0.52
CA PRO A 77 5.82 -14.25 -0.10
C PRO A 77 4.91 -13.44 0.81
N LEU A 78 4.22 -12.46 0.25
CA LEU A 78 3.22 -11.64 0.92
C LEU A 78 1.88 -11.80 0.22
N THR A 79 0.79 -11.67 0.96
CA THR A 79 -0.55 -11.70 0.37
C THR A 79 -1.39 -10.61 0.98
N GLY A 80 -2.24 -10.01 0.14
CA GLY A 80 -3.24 -9.04 0.56
C GLY A 80 -4.30 -9.65 1.50
N PRO A 81 -5.25 -8.82 1.94
CA PRO A 81 -5.57 -7.52 1.36
C PRO A 81 -4.58 -6.39 1.69
N PHE A 82 -4.48 -5.42 0.79
CA PHE A 82 -3.82 -4.13 1.01
C PHE A 82 -4.84 -2.99 1.11
N LEU A 83 -4.48 -1.89 1.76
CA LEU A 83 -5.31 -0.69 1.89
C LEU A 83 -4.75 0.43 1.02
N GLU A 84 -5.63 1.14 0.32
CA GLU A 84 -5.37 2.44 -0.32
C GLU A 84 -6.44 3.45 0.09
N VAL A 85 -6.02 4.66 0.43
CA VAL A 85 -6.92 5.75 0.83
C VAL A 85 -6.70 6.94 -0.08
N PHE A 86 -7.77 7.39 -0.73
CA PHE A 86 -7.74 8.63 -1.51
C PHE A 86 -8.23 9.79 -0.63
N PRO A 87 -7.39 10.82 -0.39
CA PRO A 87 -7.74 11.95 0.46
C PRO A 87 -8.83 12.82 -0.20
N PRO A 88 -9.48 13.74 0.55
CA PRO A 88 -10.35 14.74 -0.05
C PRO A 88 -9.66 15.53 -1.17
N ALA A 89 -10.47 16.05 -2.08
CA ALA A 89 -10.04 16.88 -3.19
C ALA A 89 -9.29 18.12 -2.69
N ALA A 90 -8.23 18.51 -3.40
CA ALA A 90 -7.37 19.64 -3.03
C ALA A 90 -8.12 20.97 -3.04
N ASP A 91 -9.14 21.09 -3.88
CA ASP A 91 -10.02 22.25 -4.01
C ASP A 91 -11.19 22.28 -3.00
N GLY A 92 -11.28 21.27 -2.12
CA GLY A 92 -12.36 21.15 -1.14
C GLY A 92 -13.70 20.69 -1.72
N SER A 93 -13.74 20.22 -2.98
CA SER A 93 -14.97 19.77 -3.65
C SER A 93 -15.54 18.45 -3.09
N GLY A 94 -14.84 17.79 -2.16
CA GLY A 94 -15.31 16.61 -1.44
C GLY A 94 -14.42 15.39 -1.69
N CYS A 95 -15.00 14.19 -1.66
CA CYS A 95 -14.24 12.96 -1.82
C CYS A 95 -14.10 12.53 -3.28
N PRO A 96 -12.88 12.16 -3.73
CA PRO A 96 -12.67 11.72 -5.09
C PRO A 96 -13.37 10.39 -5.36
N LEU A 97 -13.65 10.15 -6.65
CA LEU A 97 -14.25 8.92 -7.15
C LEU A 97 -13.16 8.06 -7.80
N ALA A 98 -13.05 6.81 -7.36
CA ALA A 98 -12.13 5.83 -7.91
C ALA A 98 -12.87 4.78 -8.75
N ALA A 99 -12.47 4.65 -10.00
CA ALA A 99 -12.91 3.62 -10.93
C ALA A 99 -11.77 2.62 -11.16
N TRP A 100 -11.88 1.45 -10.56
CA TRP A 100 -10.86 0.40 -10.62
C TRP A 100 -11.05 -0.50 -11.84
N ASP A 101 -9.95 -1.01 -12.39
CA ASP A 101 -10.02 -2.08 -13.37
C ASP A 101 -10.34 -3.42 -12.69
N GLY A 102 -11.49 -4.01 -13.03
CA GLY A 102 -11.95 -5.29 -12.51
C GLY A 102 -12.69 -5.23 -11.16
N ARG A 103 -12.58 -6.31 -10.39
CA ARG A 103 -13.27 -6.51 -9.09
C ARG A 103 -12.30 -6.74 -7.92
N GLN A 104 -11.03 -6.43 -8.13
CA GLN A 104 -10.00 -6.66 -7.13
C GLN A 104 -10.09 -5.70 -5.95
N GLN A 105 -11.06 -4.77 -5.96
CA GLN A 105 -11.12 -3.70 -4.98
C GLN A 105 -12.51 -3.55 -4.40
N GLN A 106 -12.55 -3.39 -3.08
CA GLN A 106 -13.79 -3.20 -2.33
C GLN A 106 -13.62 -2.01 -1.42
N ARG A 107 -14.60 -1.11 -1.42
CA ARG A 107 -14.62 -0.04 -0.42
C ARG A 107 -14.73 -0.69 0.97
N THR A 108 -13.81 -0.35 1.86
CA THR A 108 -13.91 -0.80 3.25
C THR A 108 -14.84 0.10 4.06
N SER A 109 -15.30 -0.43 5.19
CA SER A 109 -16.10 0.28 6.17
C SER A 109 -15.49 0.14 7.56
N THR A 110 -15.87 1.05 8.47
CA THR A 110 -15.53 0.94 9.89
C THR A 110 -16.00 -0.39 10.48
N THR A 111 -17.13 -0.94 10.01
CA THR A 111 -17.65 -2.21 10.52
C THR A 111 -16.84 -3.42 10.03
N SER A 112 -16.34 -3.41 8.79
CA SER A 112 -15.61 -4.54 8.21
C SER A 112 -14.15 -4.58 8.66
N SER A 113 -13.44 -3.44 8.58
CA SER A 113 -12.00 -3.38 8.87
C SER A 113 -11.63 -2.49 10.05
N GLY A 114 -12.56 -1.66 10.55
CA GLY A 114 -12.25 -0.68 11.59
C GLY A 114 -11.53 0.57 11.07
N VAL A 115 -11.25 0.66 9.78
CA VAL A 115 -10.64 1.84 9.14
C VAL A 115 -11.61 3.02 9.18
N ARG A 116 -11.11 4.17 9.64
CA ARG A 116 -11.84 5.42 9.72
C ARG A 116 -11.11 6.47 8.91
N THR A 117 -11.75 6.94 7.85
CA THR A 117 -11.21 7.93 6.92
C THR A 117 -12.32 8.89 6.56
N GLU A 118 -11.96 10.14 6.23
CA GLU A 118 -12.91 11.15 5.76
C GLU A 118 -13.51 10.73 4.41
N CYS A 119 -12.63 10.26 3.51
CA CYS A 119 -13.00 9.75 2.21
C CYS A 119 -12.90 8.24 2.13
N ALA A 120 -13.24 7.71 0.96
CA ALA A 120 -13.26 6.29 0.68
C ALA A 120 -11.89 5.65 0.92
N ALA A 121 -11.88 4.55 1.66
CA ALA A 121 -10.75 3.66 1.75
C ALA A 121 -11.08 2.36 1.00
N TYR A 122 -10.10 1.81 0.29
CA TYR A 122 -10.25 0.66 -0.59
C TYR A 122 -9.36 -0.48 -0.14
N VAL A 123 -9.97 -1.64 0.06
CA VAL A 123 -9.29 -2.92 0.13
C VAL A 123 -8.89 -3.30 -1.28
N VAL A 124 -7.61 -3.50 -1.52
CA VAL A 124 -7.03 -3.90 -2.80
C VAL A 124 -6.51 -5.33 -2.68
N GLU A 125 -7.12 -6.22 -3.44
CA GLU A 125 -6.79 -7.65 -3.53
C GLU A 125 -5.95 -7.88 -4.78
N VAL A 126 -4.65 -8.11 -4.58
CA VAL A 126 -3.76 -8.54 -5.66
C VAL A 126 -3.44 -10.03 -5.53
N PRO A 127 -3.01 -10.69 -6.62
CA PRO A 127 -2.44 -12.03 -6.53
C PRO A 127 -1.34 -12.10 -5.46
N ALA A 128 -1.09 -13.29 -4.91
CA ALA A 128 -0.04 -13.48 -3.92
C ALA A 128 1.32 -13.03 -4.51
N LEU A 129 2.00 -12.13 -3.81
CA LEU A 129 3.32 -11.64 -4.19
C LEU A 129 4.33 -12.75 -3.87
N PRO A 130 5.00 -13.36 -4.86
CA PRO A 130 6.11 -14.25 -4.55
C PRO A 130 7.26 -13.45 -3.93
N ALA A 131 8.23 -14.15 -3.32
CA ALA A 131 9.47 -13.51 -2.90
C ALA A 131 10.15 -12.81 -4.10
N GLN A 132 10.55 -11.55 -3.94
CA GLN A 132 11.07 -10.70 -5.03
C GLN A 132 10.06 -10.45 -6.16
N GLY A 133 8.78 -10.67 -5.89
CA GLY A 133 7.67 -10.47 -6.81
C GLY A 133 7.11 -9.05 -6.77
N ARG A 134 6.34 -8.72 -7.82
CA ARG A 134 5.63 -7.45 -7.97
C ARG A 134 4.31 -7.69 -8.69
N GLU A 135 3.26 -7.07 -8.20
CA GLU A 135 1.94 -7.04 -8.84
C GLU A 135 1.45 -5.60 -8.91
N GLU A 136 0.67 -5.29 -9.94
CA GLU A 136 0.19 -3.93 -10.22
C GLU A 136 -1.32 -3.91 -10.38
N VAL A 137 -1.94 -2.81 -9.97
CA VAL A 137 -3.34 -2.51 -10.20
C VAL A 137 -3.49 -1.10 -10.75
N SER A 138 -4.47 -0.91 -11.62
CA SER A 138 -4.78 0.39 -12.22
C SER A 138 -6.13 0.91 -11.74
N VAL A 139 -6.20 2.23 -11.56
CA VAL A 139 -7.40 2.95 -11.13
C VAL A 139 -7.43 4.33 -11.75
N VAL A 140 -8.60 4.72 -12.24
CA VAL A 140 -8.86 6.09 -12.66
C VAL A 140 -9.50 6.85 -11.51
N VAL A 141 -8.84 7.91 -11.03
CA VAL A 141 -9.34 8.76 -9.95
C VAL A 141 -9.82 10.09 -10.53
N SER A 142 -11.03 10.49 -10.18
CA SER A 142 -11.67 11.71 -10.67
C SER A 142 -12.18 12.57 -9.52
N GLY A 143 -12.36 13.87 -9.77
CA GLY A 143 -12.83 14.80 -8.74
C GLY A 143 -11.77 15.15 -7.71
N VAL A 144 -10.49 15.18 -8.10
CA VAL A 144 -9.37 15.59 -7.22
C VAL A 144 -9.17 17.11 -7.23
N GLY A 145 -9.51 17.77 -8.34
CA GLY A 145 -9.47 19.24 -8.45
C GLY A 145 -8.06 19.83 -8.54
N LEU A 146 -7.13 19.18 -9.24
CA LEU A 146 -5.75 19.67 -9.37
C LEU A 146 -5.64 20.82 -10.37
N ASP A 147 -5.03 21.94 -9.93
CA ASP A 147 -4.64 23.04 -10.80
C ASP A 147 -3.16 22.93 -11.20
N THR A 148 -2.86 21.99 -12.11
CA THR A 148 -1.48 21.78 -12.58
C THR A 148 -0.95 22.91 -13.46
N ALA A 149 -1.81 23.86 -13.86
CA ALA A 149 -1.41 25.02 -14.65
C ALA A 149 -0.78 26.11 -13.78
N GLN A 150 -1.33 26.33 -12.57
CA GLN A 150 -0.75 27.25 -11.59
C GLN A 150 0.26 26.56 -10.66
N ASP A 151 0.07 25.27 -10.40
CA ASP A 151 0.93 24.48 -9.54
C ASP A 151 1.39 23.18 -10.23
N PRO A 152 2.55 23.21 -10.92
CA PRO A 152 3.12 22.02 -11.55
C PRO A 152 3.44 20.87 -10.57
N GLY A 153 3.52 21.14 -9.26
CA GLY A 153 3.78 20.16 -8.20
C GLY A 153 2.53 19.46 -7.68
N ALA A 154 1.32 19.96 -7.99
CA ALA A 154 0.07 19.52 -7.37
C ALA A 154 -0.18 18.00 -7.48
N LEU A 155 0.20 17.36 -8.60
CA LEU A 155 0.05 15.91 -8.75
C LEU A 155 1.01 15.12 -7.85
N GLN A 156 2.24 15.61 -7.67
CA GLN A 156 3.22 14.99 -6.78
C GLN A 156 2.76 15.12 -5.32
N ASP A 157 2.31 16.31 -4.92
CA ASP A 157 1.80 16.57 -3.57
C ASP A 157 0.58 15.69 -3.26
N TRP A 158 -0.33 15.53 -4.22
CA TRP A 158 -1.46 14.61 -4.08
C TRP A 158 -1.03 13.14 -3.87
N LEU A 159 0.01 12.67 -4.56
CA LEU A 159 0.54 11.31 -4.32
C LEU A 159 1.16 11.15 -2.93
N GLU A 160 1.78 12.22 -2.41
CA GLU A 160 2.30 12.26 -1.04
C GLU A 160 1.16 12.21 -0.03
N ASP A 161 0.07 12.93 -0.28
CA ASP A 161 -1.15 12.88 0.54
C ASP A 161 -1.84 11.51 0.51
N VAL A 162 -1.89 10.83 -0.63
CA VAL A 162 -2.40 9.44 -0.74
C VAL A 162 -1.57 8.49 0.14
N SER A 163 -0.23 8.58 0.06
CA SER A 163 0.68 7.80 0.91
C SER A 163 0.46 8.10 2.39
N ALA A 164 0.37 9.38 2.75
CA ALA A 164 0.19 9.83 4.13
C ALA A 164 -1.18 9.41 4.69
N ALA A 165 -2.27 9.60 3.93
CA ALA A 165 -3.61 9.21 4.32
C ALA A 165 -3.73 7.69 4.52
N THR A 166 -3.11 6.90 3.65
CA THR A 166 -3.07 5.43 3.78
C THR A 166 -2.31 5.01 5.03
N THR A 167 -1.14 5.60 5.27
CA THR A 167 -0.33 5.32 6.47
C THR A 167 -1.08 5.68 7.75
N LEU A 168 -1.73 6.85 7.77
CA LEU A 168 -2.52 7.30 8.92
C LEU A 168 -3.71 6.36 9.19
N ALA A 169 -4.42 5.93 8.14
CA ALA A 169 -5.53 5.01 8.26
C ALA A 169 -5.10 3.65 8.84
N LEU A 170 -3.95 3.13 8.43
CA LEU A 170 -3.38 1.87 8.91
C LEU A 170 -2.93 1.94 10.38
N ALA A 171 -2.52 3.12 10.85
CA ALA A 171 -2.11 3.36 12.23
C ALA A 171 -3.29 3.57 13.20
N GLY A 172 -4.53 3.63 12.71
CA GLY A 172 -5.70 3.85 13.55
C GLY A 172 -5.95 2.71 14.55
N GLU A 173 -6.14 3.06 15.83
CA GLU A 173 -6.43 2.10 16.91
C GLU A 173 -7.72 1.30 16.68
N SER A 174 -8.67 1.83 15.89
CA SER A 174 -9.90 1.13 15.58
C SER A 174 -9.74 0.05 14.51
N VAL A 175 -8.61 -0.02 13.81
CA VAL A 175 -8.36 -1.02 12.78
C VAL A 175 -8.19 -2.38 13.43
N ARG A 176 -9.03 -3.32 13.03
CA ARG A 176 -9.03 -4.68 13.59
C ARG A 176 -7.68 -5.36 13.39
N ASP A 177 -7.26 -6.17 14.36
CA ASP A 177 -5.92 -6.78 14.38
C ASP A 177 -5.64 -7.70 13.18
N ASP A 178 -6.68 -8.31 12.62
CA ASP A 178 -6.59 -9.23 11.49
C ASP A 178 -6.53 -8.54 10.11
N GLN A 179 -6.52 -7.20 10.08
CA GLN A 179 -6.59 -6.41 8.84
C GLN A 179 -5.24 -5.81 8.46
N PHE A 180 -4.91 -5.92 7.18
CA PHE A 180 -3.74 -5.33 6.52
C PHE A 180 -2.40 -5.63 7.22
N PRO A 181 -2.14 -6.86 7.68
CA PRO A 181 -0.97 -7.16 8.50
C PRO A 181 0.34 -6.92 7.76
N ALA A 182 0.39 -7.19 6.45
CA ALA A 182 1.55 -6.91 5.61
C ALA A 182 1.94 -5.41 5.56
N GLN A 183 0.99 -4.50 5.87
CA GLN A 183 1.20 -3.06 5.91
C GLN A 183 1.34 -2.49 7.34
N ARG A 184 0.98 -3.24 8.38
CA ARG A 184 0.89 -2.75 9.77
C ARG A 184 1.90 -3.35 10.73
N VAL A 185 2.34 -4.58 10.48
CA VAL A 185 3.25 -5.29 11.37
C VAL A 185 4.64 -4.69 11.27
N THR A 186 5.14 -4.18 12.39
CA THR A 186 6.48 -3.59 12.49
C THR A 186 7.50 -4.52 13.14
N GLY A 187 7.00 -5.52 13.88
CA GLY A 187 7.80 -6.52 14.56
C GLY A 187 6.93 -7.69 15.02
N VAL A 188 7.54 -8.61 15.76
CA VAL A 188 6.81 -9.70 16.42
C VAL A 188 7.20 -9.74 17.89
N TRP A 189 6.29 -10.21 18.72
CA TRP A 189 6.63 -10.62 20.08
C TRP A 189 6.71 -12.15 20.13
N LEU A 190 7.56 -12.65 21.01
CA LEU A 190 7.75 -14.07 21.29
C LEU A 190 7.50 -14.30 22.77
N GLU A 191 6.75 -15.35 23.10
CA GLU A 191 6.54 -15.80 24.47
C GLU A 191 6.75 -17.31 24.58
N ALA A 192 7.66 -17.72 25.46
CA ALA A 192 7.92 -19.10 25.76
C ALA A 192 7.45 -19.46 27.18
N SER A 193 6.51 -20.40 27.28
CA SER A 193 5.88 -20.79 28.54
C SER A 193 5.83 -22.31 28.74
N PRO A 194 5.98 -22.81 29.98
CA PRO A 194 6.36 -22.06 31.17
C PRO A 194 7.85 -21.66 31.14
N PHE A 195 8.22 -20.63 31.92
CA PHE A 195 9.61 -20.15 31.99
C PHE A 195 10.60 -21.22 32.48
N SER A 196 10.12 -22.26 33.17
CA SER A 196 10.95 -23.33 33.73
C SER A 196 10.33 -24.67 33.39
N VAL A 197 11.08 -25.51 32.67
CA VAL A 197 10.66 -26.84 32.23
C VAL A 197 11.65 -27.91 32.68
N ARG A 198 11.19 -29.16 32.79
CA ARG A 198 12.03 -30.34 33.01
C ARG A 198 12.51 -30.91 31.68
N LEU A 199 13.43 -31.88 31.74
CA LEU A 199 13.82 -32.64 30.55
C LEU A 199 12.59 -33.30 29.91
N ARG A 200 12.49 -33.19 28.59
CA ARG A 200 11.42 -33.73 27.73
C ARG A 200 10.04 -33.13 27.96
N GLU A 201 9.93 -32.12 28.82
CA GLU A 201 8.70 -31.34 28.96
C GLU A 201 8.59 -30.36 27.78
N GLU A 202 7.36 -30.20 27.27
CA GLU A 202 7.07 -29.31 26.16
C GLU A 202 7.07 -27.85 26.63
N ILE A 203 7.62 -26.98 25.78
CA ILE A 203 7.59 -25.53 25.94
C ILE A 203 6.62 -25.01 24.90
N ARG A 204 5.56 -24.33 25.34
CA ARG A 204 4.65 -23.63 24.45
C ARG A 204 5.28 -22.32 24.01
N VAL A 205 5.47 -22.18 22.71
CA VAL A 205 5.94 -20.96 22.07
C VAL A 205 4.81 -20.30 21.31
N GLU A 206 4.50 -19.06 21.68
CA GLU A 206 3.53 -18.19 21.02
C GLU A 206 4.23 -17.01 20.34
N VAL A 207 3.69 -16.62 19.19
CA VAL A 207 4.17 -15.48 18.43
C VAL A 207 2.98 -14.67 17.95
N GLY A 208 3.04 -13.37 18.15
CA GLY A 208 2.06 -12.42 17.63
C GLY A 208 2.71 -11.15 17.11
N PRO A 209 1.91 -10.26 16.50
CA PRO A 209 2.44 -9.06 15.87
C PRO A 209 2.68 -7.97 16.89
N GLN A 210 3.66 -7.14 16.59
CA GLN A 210 3.79 -5.81 17.16
C GLN A 210 3.38 -4.79 16.10
N PHE A 211 2.50 -3.87 16.48
CA PHE A 211 2.03 -2.79 15.60
C PHE A 211 2.83 -1.51 15.83
N VAL A 212 2.71 -0.54 14.92
CA VAL A 212 3.40 0.76 15.01
C VAL A 212 3.03 1.53 16.29
N THR A 213 1.86 1.28 16.87
CA THR A 213 1.40 1.85 18.14
C THR A 213 2.17 1.30 19.36
N GLY A 214 2.97 0.24 19.17
CA GLY A 214 3.68 -0.49 20.22
C GLY A 214 2.84 -1.57 20.91
N GLU A 215 1.55 -1.67 20.60
CA GLU A 215 0.65 -2.68 21.13
C GLU A 215 0.99 -4.08 20.62
N ARG A 216 0.85 -5.08 21.51
CA ARG A 216 0.93 -6.50 21.15
C ARG A 216 -0.43 -6.96 20.65
N GLY A 217 -0.50 -7.33 19.38
CA GLY A 217 -1.68 -8.00 18.84
C GLY A 217 -1.77 -9.46 19.29
N PRO A 218 -2.89 -10.15 18.97
CA PRO A 218 -3.11 -11.54 19.31
C PRO A 218 -2.11 -12.48 18.63
N ALA A 219 -1.84 -13.63 19.26
CA ALA A 219 -0.94 -14.64 18.70
C ALA A 219 -1.47 -15.15 17.35
N PHE A 220 -0.62 -15.17 16.32
CA PHE A 220 -0.92 -15.78 15.02
C PHE A 220 -0.29 -17.17 14.85
N PHE A 221 0.65 -17.52 15.75
CA PHE A 221 1.34 -18.80 15.78
C PHE A 221 1.41 -19.32 17.23
N ASP A 222 1.15 -20.61 17.38
CA ASP A 222 1.32 -21.37 18.62
C ASP A 222 1.86 -22.76 18.28
N SER A 223 3.04 -23.07 18.83
CA SER A 223 3.74 -24.35 18.66
C SER A 223 2.91 -25.60 18.99
N PHE A 224 1.87 -25.48 19.81
CA PHE A 224 1.01 -26.62 20.20
C PHE A 224 -0.13 -26.88 19.21
N THR A 225 -0.40 -25.93 18.31
CA THR A 225 -1.54 -26.00 17.37
C THR A 225 -1.12 -26.02 15.90
N THR A 226 0.16 -26.33 15.61
CA THR A 226 0.73 -26.32 14.25
C THR A 226 0.27 -27.48 13.34
N SER A 227 -0.60 -28.37 13.81
CA SER A 227 -1.11 -29.52 13.05
C SER A 227 -2.28 -29.19 12.11
N GLY A 228 -2.73 -27.93 12.07
CA GLY A 228 -3.85 -27.46 11.24
C GLY A 228 -3.45 -26.55 10.08
N ALA A 229 -4.44 -25.87 9.49
CA ALA A 229 -4.17 -24.83 8.50
C ALA A 229 -3.65 -23.56 9.21
N PRO A 230 -2.63 -22.87 8.65
CA PRO A 230 -2.16 -21.61 9.20
C PRO A 230 -3.28 -20.56 9.22
N SER A 231 -3.21 -19.64 10.16
CA SER A 231 -4.13 -18.49 10.23
C SER A 231 -4.04 -17.65 8.94
N GLY A 232 -5.11 -16.92 8.61
CA GLY A 232 -5.09 -15.97 7.49
C GLY A 232 -3.96 -14.95 7.65
N PHE A 233 -3.79 -14.46 8.88
CA PHE A 233 -2.71 -13.54 9.26
C PHE A 233 -1.32 -14.12 8.91
N LEU A 234 -1.03 -15.35 9.36
CA LEU A 234 0.28 -15.97 9.11
C LEU A 234 0.53 -16.22 7.62
N ARG A 235 -0.51 -16.58 6.85
CA ARG A 235 -0.39 -16.69 5.40
C ARG A 235 -0.03 -15.36 4.74
N GLN A 236 -0.61 -14.25 5.22
CA GLN A 236 -0.39 -12.93 4.62
C GLN A 236 1.01 -12.37 4.86
N ILE A 237 1.63 -12.66 6.01
CA ILE A 237 2.94 -12.08 6.37
C ILE A 237 4.14 -13.04 6.18
N ALA A 238 3.89 -14.35 6.08
CA ALA A 238 4.95 -15.35 6.04
C ALA A 238 4.67 -16.52 5.07
N GLY A 239 3.55 -16.52 4.35
CA GLY A 239 3.17 -17.63 3.47
C GLY A 239 2.75 -18.91 4.21
N GLY A 240 2.57 -18.86 5.54
CA GLY A 240 2.17 -20.00 6.37
C GLY A 240 3.27 -20.45 7.34
N TYR A 241 3.17 -21.69 7.84
CA TYR A 241 4.13 -22.23 8.81
C TYR A 241 5.55 -22.37 8.26
N ASP A 242 5.71 -22.56 6.94
CA ASP A 242 7.02 -22.64 6.28
C ASP A 242 7.81 -21.33 6.38
N GLY A 243 7.13 -20.21 6.60
CA GLY A 243 7.76 -18.91 6.85
C GLY A 243 8.06 -18.61 8.31
N VAL A 244 7.85 -19.58 9.22
CA VAL A 244 8.20 -19.48 10.64
C VAL A 244 9.34 -20.42 10.95
N ARG A 245 10.45 -19.88 11.43
CA ARG A 245 11.61 -20.66 11.84
C ARG A 245 11.93 -20.40 13.30
N LEU A 246 11.89 -21.46 14.10
CA LEU A 246 12.33 -21.42 15.49
C LEU A 246 13.77 -21.92 15.61
N SER A 247 14.56 -21.25 16.42
CA SER A 247 15.89 -21.69 16.86
C SER A 247 16.02 -21.53 18.36
N ALA A 248 16.84 -22.37 18.98
CA ALA A 248 17.07 -22.30 20.42
C ALA A 248 18.48 -22.77 20.75
N CYS A 249 18.92 -22.48 21.97
CA CYS A 249 20.17 -23.01 22.48
C CYS A 249 20.15 -24.55 22.59
N PRO A 250 21.32 -25.23 22.71
CA PRO A 250 21.39 -26.70 22.73
C PRO A 250 20.62 -27.41 23.87
N ALA A 251 20.19 -26.66 24.90
CA ALA A 251 19.39 -27.20 25.99
C ALA A 251 17.92 -27.42 25.61
N VAL A 252 17.48 -26.88 24.48
CA VAL A 252 16.11 -26.98 23.96
C VAL A 252 16.14 -27.65 22.59
N LYS A 253 15.21 -28.57 22.36
CA LYS A 253 14.98 -29.20 21.07
C LYS A 253 13.82 -28.50 20.37
N VAL A 254 14.06 -28.09 19.14
CA VAL A 254 13.03 -27.63 18.19
C VAL A 254 12.87 -28.69 17.11
N THR A 255 11.64 -29.14 16.83
CA THR A 255 11.35 -30.10 15.76
C THR A 255 11.09 -29.41 14.43
N ALA A 256 11.07 -30.17 13.33
CA ALA A 256 10.67 -29.65 12.02
C ALA A 256 9.21 -29.18 11.98
N GLN A 257 8.37 -29.63 12.92
CA GLN A 257 6.97 -29.20 13.09
C GLN A 257 6.85 -27.99 14.04
N ASN A 258 7.97 -27.34 14.37
CA ASN A 258 8.05 -26.22 15.30
C ASN A 258 7.56 -26.55 16.73
N GLN A 259 7.65 -27.82 17.13
CA GLN A 259 7.42 -28.21 18.53
C GLN A 259 8.69 -27.99 19.33
N VAL A 260 8.54 -27.51 20.57
CA VAL A 260 9.68 -27.11 21.41
C VAL A 260 9.65 -27.89 22.72
N SER A 261 10.79 -28.44 23.14
CA SER A 261 10.89 -29.22 24.37
C SER A 261 12.27 -29.15 25.02
N GLY A 262 12.35 -29.33 26.34
CA GLY A 262 13.62 -29.39 27.06
C GLY A 262 14.45 -30.63 26.67
N LEU A 263 15.73 -30.47 26.37
CA LEU A 263 16.64 -31.55 25.96
C LEU A 263 17.76 -31.81 26.97
N VAL A 264 18.46 -30.77 27.43
CA VAL A 264 19.60 -30.90 28.35
C VAL A 264 19.35 -30.08 29.62
N GLY A 265 19.42 -30.72 30.77
CA GLY A 265 19.25 -30.07 32.08
C GLY A 265 20.50 -29.36 32.58
N GLY A 266 20.31 -28.38 33.45
CA GLY A 266 21.42 -27.67 34.11
C GLY A 266 21.03 -26.36 34.80
N GLY A 267 19.75 -25.97 34.75
CA GLY A 267 19.24 -24.78 35.45
C GLY A 267 19.66 -23.44 34.83
N ARG A 268 20.35 -23.46 33.69
CA ARG A 268 20.75 -22.24 32.96
C ARG A 268 19.61 -21.73 32.09
N SER A 269 19.58 -20.42 31.89
CA SER A 269 18.70 -19.78 30.91
C SER A 269 19.12 -20.19 29.49
N CYS A 270 18.16 -20.40 28.61
CA CYS A 270 18.30 -20.79 27.21
C CYS A 270 17.43 -19.86 26.37
N SER A 271 18.03 -19.16 25.40
CA SER A 271 17.26 -18.34 24.48
C SER A 271 16.55 -19.20 23.43
N ILE A 272 15.35 -18.74 23.08
CA ILE A 272 14.53 -19.21 21.97
C ILE A 272 14.31 -17.98 21.08
N GLU A 273 14.59 -18.13 19.80
CA GLU A 273 14.44 -17.10 18.78
C GLU A 273 13.42 -17.57 17.75
N VAL A 274 12.63 -16.63 17.25
CA VAL A 274 11.75 -16.83 16.10
C VAL A 274 12.15 -15.89 14.97
N GLU A 275 12.17 -16.42 13.76
CA GLU A 275 12.21 -15.66 12.52
C GLU A 275 10.88 -15.87 11.76
N VAL A 276 10.22 -14.77 11.39
CA VAL A 276 8.97 -14.75 10.63
C VAL A 276 9.18 -14.00 9.32
N GLY A 277 8.83 -14.63 8.20
CA GLY A 277 8.96 -14.02 6.86
C GLY A 277 10.40 -13.63 6.49
N LYS A 278 11.40 -14.26 7.12
CA LYS A 278 12.84 -13.99 6.93
C LYS A 278 13.31 -12.57 7.29
N LEU A 279 12.48 -11.79 8.00
CA LEU A 279 12.78 -10.39 8.31
C LEU A 279 12.45 -10.01 9.74
N LEU A 280 11.34 -10.53 10.29
CA LEU A 280 10.95 -10.21 11.66
C LEU A 280 11.57 -11.22 12.61
N VAL A 281 12.25 -10.73 13.64
CA VAL A 281 12.93 -11.55 14.64
C VAL A 281 12.50 -11.14 16.03
N ALA A 282 12.29 -12.12 16.91
CA ALA A 282 12.13 -11.91 18.35
C ALA A 282 12.81 -13.02 19.15
N GLU A 283 13.21 -12.71 20.37
CA GLU A 283 13.85 -13.64 21.30
C GLU A 283 13.13 -13.62 22.65
N ASP A 284 13.04 -14.78 23.29
CA ASP A 284 12.63 -14.97 24.68
C ASP A 284 13.50 -16.07 25.33
N SER A 285 13.36 -16.30 26.63
CA SER A 285 14.22 -17.25 27.34
C SER A 285 13.49 -18.18 28.30
N VAL A 286 13.96 -19.42 28.37
CA VAL A 286 13.46 -20.47 29.26
C VAL A 286 14.59 -21.10 30.06
N ARG A 287 14.25 -21.67 31.22
CA ARG A 287 15.17 -22.41 32.07
C ARG A 287 14.86 -23.91 32.00
N VAL A 288 15.85 -24.70 31.57
CA VAL A 288 15.72 -26.17 31.58
C VAL A 288 16.33 -26.73 32.85
N THR A 289 15.46 -27.19 33.75
CA THR A 289 15.84 -27.82 35.01
C THR A 289 16.18 -29.29 34.78
N GLY A 290 17.11 -29.81 35.60
CA GLY A 290 17.40 -31.24 35.60
C GLY A 290 16.16 -32.06 35.98
N ALA A 291 16.15 -33.35 35.66
CA ALA A 291 15.20 -34.26 36.31
C ALA A 291 15.47 -34.14 37.81
N GLY A 292 14.48 -33.69 38.58
CA GLY A 292 14.62 -33.57 40.03
C GLY A 292 15.19 -34.85 40.61
N SER A 293 16.28 -34.70 41.37
CA SER A 293 16.80 -35.75 42.25
C SER A 293 15.77 -36.13 43.30
#